data_AF-A0A9E5ZDM3-F1
#
_entry.id   AF-A0A9E5ZDM3-F1
#
_cell.length_a   1.000
_cell.length_b   1.000
_cell.length_c   1.000
_cell.angle_alpha   90.00
_cell.angle_beta   90.00
_cell.angle_gamma   90.00
#
_symmetry.space_group_name_H-M   'P 1'
#
loop_
_entity.id
_entity.type
_entity.pdbx_description
1 polymer ?
#
loop_
_entity_poly.entity_id
_entity_poly.type
_entity_poly.pdbx_seq_one_letter_code
_entity_poly.pdbx_strand_id
1 'polypeptide(L)'
;MTSQERDIASYKETVDELQKILTEAFYQRMFKYTIFRLSSKFNIKFDVQNGLRGFKVEDFISETIASFLKSDGRKWYKDDFPDFRKQFISALDSIIHKIIKKELQKSNLTWQILDNDKYEEKDSEYEDLLKECEHILESLNASDEELLLFEPYIINGMKRSDLEQLFGISAKELTNIKKRLDRKIPIIQKHLKELRK
;
A
#
# COMPACT_ATOMS: atom_id res chain seq x y z
N MET A 1 34.42 13.53 8.07
CA MET A 1 33.08 13.16 7.55
C MET A 1 32.19 14.36 7.76
N THR A 2 31.94 15.14 6.72
CA THR A 2 31.03 16.30 6.77
C THR A 2 29.60 15.79 6.88
N SER A 3 28.96 16.05 8.02
CA SER A 3 27.51 15.86 8.18
C SER A 3 26.83 16.72 7.13
N GLN A 4 26.28 16.12 6.07
CA GLN A 4 25.40 16.85 5.15
C GLN A 4 24.19 17.28 5.99
N GLU A 5 24.05 18.59 6.19
CA GLU A 5 22.84 19.16 6.76
C GLU A 5 21.68 18.80 5.82
N ARG A 6 20.77 17.94 6.28
CA ARG A 6 19.60 17.54 5.49
C ARG A 6 18.67 18.74 5.34
N ASP A 7 18.08 18.91 4.16
CA ASP A 7 17.02 19.87 3.92
C ASP A 7 15.74 19.38 4.60
N ILE A 8 15.48 19.93 5.78
CA ILE A 8 14.33 19.61 6.62
C ILE A 8 13.38 20.79 6.58
N ALA A 9 12.13 20.54 6.21
CA ALA A 9 11.09 21.56 6.27
C ALA A 9 10.88 22.04 7.71
N SER A 10 10.67 23.34 7.87
CA SER A 10 10.22 23.91 9.14
C SER A 10 8.82 23.40 9.50
N TYR A 11 8.46 23.54 10.79
CA TYR A 11 7.12 23.22 11.26
C TYR A 11 6.04 24.00 10.50
N LYS A 12 6.27 25.30 10.27
CA LYS A 12 5.34 26.14 9.52
C LYS A 12 5.15 25.65 8.08
N GLU A 13 6.24 25.35 7.37
CA GLU A 13 6.14 24.81 6.01
C GLU A 13 5.40 23.48 5.96
N THR A 14 5.63 22.60 6.95
CA THR A 14 4.92 21.32 7.06
C THR A 14 3.44 21.53 7.28
N VAL A 15 3.04 22.45 8.17
CA VAL A 15 1.63 22.77 8.44
C VAL A 15 0.97 23.39 7.22
N ASP A 16 1.63 24.38 6.58
CA ASP A 16 1.10 25.06 5.40
C ASP A 16 0.87 24.05 4.26
N GLU A 17 1.80 23.12 4.05
CA GLU A 17 1.67 22.12 3.00
C GLU A 17 0.63 21.05 3.35
N LEU A 18 0.56 20.63 4.61
CA LEU A 18 -0.47 19.72 5.11
C LEU A 18 -1.88 20.29 4.89
N GLN A 19 -2.08 21.58 5.18
CA GLN A 19 -3.35 22.27 4.93
C GLN A 19 -3.71 22.32 3.44
N LYS A 20 -2.72 22.54 2.56
CA LYS A 20 -2.95 22.54 1.10
C LYS A 20 -3.34 21.17 0.57
N ILE A 21 -2.73 20.10 1.06
CA ILE A 21 -2.96 18.76 0.52
C ILE A 21 -4.22 18.10 1.07
N LEU A 22 -4.67 18.44 2.30
CA LEU A 22 -5.84 17.85 2.98
C LEU A 22 -7.18 18.33 2.42
N THR A 23 -7.32 18.22 1.09
CA THR A 23 -8.59 18.33 0.38
C THR A 23 -9.41 17.06 0.55
N GLU A 24 -10.73 17.14 0.34
CA GLU A 24 -11.61 15.97 0.35
C GLU A 24 -11.14 14.89 -0.64
N ALA A 25 -10.73 15.29 -1.84
CA ALA A 25 -10.22 14.37 -2.86
C ALA A 25 -8.96 13.62 -2.40
N PHE A 26 -8.03 14.32 -1.74
CA PHE A 26 -6.84 13.68 -1.19
C PHE A 26 -7.18 12.74 -0.03
N TYR A 27 -8.09 13.15 0.85
CA TYR A 27 -8.56 12.34 1.96
C TYR A 27 -9.18 11.02 1.47
N GLN A 28 -10.11 11.10 0.50
CA GLN A 28 -10.71 9.91 -0.12
C GLN A 28 -9.67 8.99 -0.76
N ARG A 29 -8.62 9.57 -1.37
CA ARG A 29 -7.51 8.79 -1.92
C ARG A 29 -6.74 8.06 -0.82
N MET A 30 -6.42 8.72 0.30
CA MET A 30 -5.75 8.09 1.44
C MET A 30 -6.61 7.00 2.08
N PHE A 31 -7.93 7.21 2.10
CA PHE A 31 -8.88 6.24 2.62
C PHE A 31 -8.84 4.94 1.81
N LYS A 32 -9.00 5.06 0.47
CA LYS A 32 -8.90 3.92 -0.45
C LYS A 32 -7.53 3.24 -0.38
N TYR A 33 -6.46 4.04 -0.35
CA TYR A 33 -5.09 3.55 -0.25
C TYR A 33 -4.87 2.72 1.03
N THR A 34 -5.39 3.16 2.17
CA THR A 34 -5.27 2.44 3.44
C THR A 34 -5.94 1.06 3.37
N ILE A 35 -7.20 0.99 2.89
CA ILE A 35 -7.90 -0.29 2.70
C ILE A 35 -7.12 -1.21 1.77
N PHE A 36 -6.65 -0.67 0.65
CA PHE A 36 -5.83 -1.41 -0.30
C PHE A 36 -4.56 -1.96 0.36
N ARG A 37 -3.86 -1.14 1.14
CA ARG A 37 -2.60 -1.53 1.78
C ARG A 37 -2.80 -2.64 2.81
N LEU A 38 -3.89 -2.55 3.58
CA LEU A 38 -4.33 -3.59 4.52
C LEU A 38 -4.59 -4.91 3.80
N SER A 39 -5.27 -4.88 2.66
CA SER A 39 -5.52 -6.07 1.85
C SER A 39 -4.25 -6.62 1.21
N SER A 40 -3.51 -5.80 0.46
CA SER A 40 -2.39 -6.25 -0.39
C SER A 40 -1.13 -6.63 0.38
N LYS A 41 -0.81 -5.97 1.50
CA LYS A 41 0.42 -6.24 2.26
C LYS A 41 0.21 -7.03 3.54
N PHE A 42 -0.98 -6.99 4.11
CA PHE A 42 -1.27 -7.68 5.36
C PHE A 42 -2.34 -8.76 5.21
N ASN A 43 -2.91 -8.92 4.01
CA ASN A 43 -3.98 -9.87 3.71
C ASN A 43 -5.21 -9.71 4.61
N ILE A 44 -5.47 -8.46 5.03
CA ILE A 44 -6.57 -8.07 5.91
C ILE A 44 -7.70 -7.51 5.04
N LYS A 45 -8.82 -8.23 5.00
CA LYS A 45 -10.07 -7.70 4.45
C LYS A 45 -10.65 -6.69 5.43
N PHE A 46 -10.58 -5.40 5.10
CA PHE A 46 -11.07 -4.35 5.96
C PHE A 46 -12.60 -4.24 5.90
N ASP A 47 -13.26 -4.35 7.04
CA ASP A 47 -14.69 -4.09 7.18
C ASP A 47 -14.88 -2.59 7.47
N VAL A 48 -15.54 -1.85 6.57
CA VAL A 48 -15.76 -0.41 6.77
C VAL A 48 -16.68 -0.13 7.96
N GLN A 49 -17.65 -1.02 8.24
CA GLN A 49 -18.64 -0.89 9.31
C GLN A 49 -18.04 -1.23 10.68
N ASN A 50 -17.18 -2.25 10.76
CA ASN A 50 -16.60 -2.71 12.02
C ASN A 50 -15.16 -2.26 12.25
N GLY A 51 -14.48 -1.79 11.20
CA GLY A 51 -13.06 -1.46 11.22
C GLY A 51 -12.17 -2.70 11.37
N LEU A 52 -10.90 -2.46 11.65
CA LEU A 52 -9.96 -3.49 12.07
C LEU A 52 -9.82 -3.45 13.60
N ARG A 53 -10.55 -4.33 14.30
CA ARG A 53 -10.54 -4.41 15.78
C ARG A 53 -10.79 -3.05 16.44
N GLY A 54 -11.76 -2.31 15.93
CA GLY A 54 -12.11 -0.97 16.41
C GLY A 54 -11.34 0.18 15.77
N PHE A 55 -10.28 -0.08 14.99
CA PHE A 55 -9.62 0.96 14.19
C PHE A 55 -10.35 1.19 12.88
N LYS A 56 -10.77 2.42 12.66
CA LYS A 56 -11.30 2.94 11.40
C LYS A 56 -10.17 3.42 10.50
N VAL A 57 -10.43 3.55 9.20
CA VAL A 57 -9.42 4.06 8.25
C VAL A 57 -8.99 5.48 8.61
N GLU A 58 -9.97 6.25 9.07
CA GLU A 58 -9.85 7.61 9.57
C GLU A 58 -8.83 7.71 10.71
N ASP A 59 -8.69 6.68 11.55
CA ASP A 59 -7.72 6.65 12.63
C ASP A 59 -6.28 6.58 12.10
N PHE A 60 -6.03 5.79 11.04
CA PHE A 60 -4.70 5.72 10.40
C PHE A 60 -4.31 7.07 9.80
N ILE A 61 -5.26 7.72 9.11
CA ILE A 61 -5.03 9.03 8.50
C ILE A 61 -4.81 10.10 9.59
N SER A 62 -5.63 10.08 10.64
CA SER A 62 -5.55 11.04 11.75
C SER A 62 -4.24 10.90 12.53
N GLU A 63 -3.79 9.67 12.82
CA GLU A 63 -2.50 9.41 13.46
C GLU A 63 -1.34 9.85 12.55
N THR A 64 -1.48 9.71 11.22
CA THR A 64 -0.49 10.20 10.26
C THR A 64 -0.39 11.73 10.32
N ILE A 65 -1.51 12.44 10.27
CA ILE A 65 -1.56 13.91 10.42
C ILE A 65 -0.95 14.32 11.76
N ALA A 66 -1.40 13.73 12.86
CA ALA A 66 -0.92 14.04 14.21
C ALA A 66 0.60 13.81 14.32
N SER A 67 1.15 12.83 13.61
CA SER A 67 2.59 12.58 13.63
C SER A 67 3.40 13.73 13.04
N PHE A 68 2.87 14.52 12.09
CA PHE A 68 3.56 15.70 11.56
C PHE A 68 3.36 16.96 12.41
N LEU A 69 2.32 16.99 13.26
CA LEU A 69 1.99 18.13 14.10
C LEU A 69 2.68 18.09 15.48
N LYS A 70 3.19 16.93 15.90
CA LYS A 70 3.94 16.79 17.16
C LYS A 70 5.34 17.40 17.06
N SER A 71 5.78 18.06 18.12
CA SER A 71 7.12 18.68 18.20
C SER A 71 8.26 17.67 18.12
N ASP A 72 8.04 16.44 18.62
CA ASP A 72 8.93 15.28 18.52
C ASP A 72 8.51 14.30 17.41
N GLY A 73 7.63 14.75 16.52
CA GLY A 73 7.00 13.94 15.48
C GLY A 73 7.85 13.72 14.22
N ARG A 74 7.16 13.32 13.15
CA ARG A 74 7.75 13.15 11.82
C ARG A 74 8.17 14.50 11.26
N LYS A 75 9.38 14.52 10.70
CA LYS A 75 9.91 15.64 9.94
C LYS A 75 9.77 15.36 8.46
N TRP A 76 9.54 16.41 7.67
CA TRP A 76 9.58 16.33 6.22
C TRP A 76 10.99 16.60 5.72
N TYR A 77 11.63 15.57 5.18
CA TYR A 77 12.96 15.66 4.57
C TYR A 77 12.78 15.92 3.07
N LYS A 78 13.01 17.16 2.64
CA LYS A 78 12.76 17.59 1.25
C LYS A 78 13.72 16.93 0.27
N ASP A 79 14.91 16.57 0.71
CA ASP A 79 15.89 15.80 -0.06
C ASP A 79 15.36 14.40 -0.44
N ASP A 80 14.69 13.74 0.51
CA ASP A 80 14.13 12.39 0.31
C ASP A 80 12.79 12.46 -0.43
N PHE A 81 11.99 13.49 -0.13
CA PHE A 81 10.65 13.68 -0.68
C PHE A 81 10.41 15.14 -1.06
N PRO A 82 10.75 15.57 -2.29
CA PRO A 82 10.45 16.94 -2.72
C PRO A 82 8.95 17.27 -2.75
N ASP A 83 8.10 16.25 -2.89
CA ASP A 83 6.63 16.36 -2.83
C ASP A 83 6.10 15.84 -1.49
N PHE A 84 5.49 16.73 -0.70
CA PHE A 84 4.94 16.40 0.61
C PHE A 84 3.84 15.33 0.54
N ARG A 85 3.12 15.20 -0.58
CA ARG A 85 2.13 14.12 -0.76
C ARG A 85 2.79 12.74 -0.70
N LYS A 86 3.99 12.60 -1.29
CA LYS A 86 4.77 11.35 -1.24
C LYS A 86 5.28 11.09 0.18
N GLN A 87 5.74 12.13 0.87
CA GLN A 87 6.12 12.06 2.29
C GLN A 87 4.95 11.60 3.17
N PHE A 88 3.74 12.10 2.91
CA PHE A 88 2.52 11.72 3.63
C PHE A 88 2.17 10.25 3.40
N ILE A 89 2.20 9.78 2.16
CA ILE A 89 1.94 8.38 1.82
C ILE A 89 2.96 7.46 2.52
N SER A 90 4.24 7.80 2.49
CA SER A 90 5.29 7.05 3.20
C SER A 90 5.05 7.00 4.72
N ALA A 91 4.61 8.12 5.31
CA ALA A 91 4.27 8.19 6.72
C ALA A 91 3.04 7.33 7.05
N LEU A 92 2.01 7.35 6.19
CA LEU A 92 0.81 6.53 6.32
C LEU A 92 1.15 5.04 6.29
N ASP A 93 2.00 4.60 5.35
CA ASP A 93 2.50 3.23 5.26
C ASP A 93 3.16 2.77 6.57
N SER A 94 3.99 3.65 7.15
CA SER A 94 4.63 3.39 8.43
C SER A 94 3.64 3.29 9.60
N ILE A 95 2.60 4.12 9.60
CA ILE A 95 1.54 4.08 10.63
C ILE A 95 0.70 2.81 10.51
N ILE A 96 0.32 2.42 9.28
CA ILE A 96 -0.37 1.15 9.02
C ILE A 96 0.46 -0.01 9.57
N HIS A 97 1.74 -0.10 9.18
CA HIS A 97 2.61 -1.16 9.67
C HIS A 97 2.73 -1.18 11.21
N LYS A 98 2.89 0.00 11.84
CA LYS A 98 2.96 0.13 13.31
C LYS A 98 1.69 -0.40 13.99
N ILE A 99 0.52 0.02 13.52
CA ILE A 99 -0.77 -0.39 14.09
C ILE A 99 -0.99 -1.88 13.86
N ILE A 100 -0.78 -2.38 12.64
CA ILE A 100 -0.93 -3.80 12.33
C ILE A 100 0.02 -4.66 13.16
N LYS A 101 1.30 -4.30 13.25
CA LYS A 101 2.25 -5.03 14.08
C LYS A 101 1.81 -5.09 15.54
N LYS A 102 1.36 -3.96 16.11
CA LYS A 102 0.86 -3.90 17.49
C LYS A 102 -0.36 -4.79 17.68
N GLU A 103 -1.32 -4.75 16.77
CA GLU A 103 -2.56 -5.53 16.89
C GLU A 103 -2.33 -7.02 16.61
N LEU A 104 -1.52 -7.39 15.61
CA LEU A 104 -1.17 -8.79 15.35
C LEU A 104 -0.34 -9.41 16.49
N GLN A 105 0.57 -8.64 17.09
CA GLN A 105 1.32 -9.09 18.28
C GLN A 105 0.42 -9.31 19.49
N LYS A 106 -0.58 -8.45 19.71
CA LYS A 106 -1.61 -8.71 20.73
C LYS A 106 -2.33 -10.03 20.46
N SER A 107 -2.64 -10.33 19.19
CA SER A 107 -3.25 -11.61 18.88
C SER A 107 -2.33 -12.81 19.05
N ASN A 108 -1.01 -12.73 18.86
CA ASN A 108 -0.15 -13.87 19.21
C ASN A 108 -0.15 -14.18 20.72
N LEU A 109 -0.43 -13.18 21.57
CA LEU A 109 -0.68 -13.36 23.00
C LEU A 109 -2.10 -13.89 23.30
N THR A 110 -3.10 -13.57 22.47
CA THR A 110 -4.49 -14.04 22.64
C THR A 110 -4.78 -15.39 21.95
N TRP A 111 -4.04 -15.74 20.89
CA TRP A 111 -4.18 -16.99 20.12
C TRP A 111 -3.71 -18.22 20.92
N GLN A 112 -2.83 -18.05 21.91
CA GLN A 112 -2.54 -19.13 22.88
C GLN A 112 -3.76 -19.49 23.76
N ILE A 113 -4.84 -18.71 23.73
CA ILE A 113 -6.01 -18.88 24.60
C ILE A 113 -7.26 -19.29 23.80
N LEU A 114 -7.29 -19.13 22.47
CA LEU A 114 -8.49 -19.30 21.64
C LEU A 114 -8.22 -20.13 20.38
N ASP A 115 -7.67 -21.34 20.55
CA ASP A 115 -7.77 -22.40 19.56
C ASP A 115 -9.25 -22.86 19.44
N ASN A 116 -10.03 -22.18 18.60
CA ASN A 116 -11.20 -22.72 17.89
C ASN A 116 -11.88 -21.57 17.16
N ASP A 117 -11.54 -21.39 15.88
CA ASP A 117 -12.53 -21.36 14.81
C ASP A 117 -11.80 -21.21 13.46
N LYS A 118 -12.04 -22.21 12.61
CA LYS A 118 -11.50 -22.46 11.27
C LYS A 118 -11.00 -21.20 10.52
N TYR A 119 -9.68 -21.04 10.47
CA TYR A 119 -9.04 -20.44 9.31
C TYR A 119 -9.24 -21.40 8.13
N GLU A 120 -9.90 -20.96 7.07
CA GLU A 120 -9.67 -21.57 5.76
C GLU A 120 -8.18 -21.37 5.46
N GLU A 121 -7.44 -22.47 5.35
CA GLU A 121 -6.06 -22.48 4.89
C GLU A 121 -6.00 -21.76 3.53
N LYS A 122 -5.43 -20.55 3.51
CA LYS A 122 -5.06 -19.88 2.27
C LYS A 122 -3.95 -20.70 1.64
N ASP A 123 -4.20 -21.13 0.41
CA ASP A 123 -3.33 -21.96 -0.41
C ASP A 123 -1.94 -21.31 -0.54
N SER A 124 -0.95 -21.78 0.25
CA SER A 124 0.38 -21.15 0.32
C SER A 124 1.07 -21.14 -1.04
N GLU A 125 0.71 -22.08 -1.92
CA GLU A 125 1.23 -22.19 -3.27
C GLU A 125 0.87 -20.96 -4.11
N TYR A 126 -0.35 -20.42 -3.98
CA TYR A 126 -0.78 -19.24 -4.73
C TYR A 126 0.04 -17.99 -4.37
N GLU A 127 0.23 -17.76 -3.07
CA GLU A 127 0.97 -16.59 -2.56
C GLU A 127 2.47 -16.65 -2.94
N ASP A 128 3.05 -17.84 -2.92
CA ASP A 128 4.44 -18.04 -3.33
C ASP A 128 4.62 -17.83 -4.85
N LEU A 129 3.67 -18.32 -5.66
CA LEU A 129 3.65 -18.07 -7.10
C LEU A 129 3.43 -16.60 -7.44
N LEU A 130 2.60 -15.89 -6.67
CA LEU A 130 2.33 -14.47 -6.86
C LEU A 130 3.58 -13.64 -6.57
N LYS A 131 4.29 -13.89 -5.45
CA LYS A 131 5.56 -13.23 -5.14
C LYS A 131 6.62 -13.45 -6.20
N GLU A 132 6.69 -14.67 -6.74
CA GLU A 132 7.61 -14.98 -7.82
C GLU A 132 7.28 -14.16 -9.08
N CYS A 133 5.99 -14.01 -9.41
CA CYS A 133 5.58 -13.13 -10.50
C CYS A 133 5.96 -11.66 -10.25
N GLU A 134 5.80 -11.16 -9.02
CA GLU A 134 6.21 -9.81 -8.63
C GLU A 134 7.72 -9.60 -8.80
N HIS A 135 8.55 -10.54 -8.35
CA HIS A 135 10.01 -10.48 -8.52
C HIS A 135 10.43 -10.49 -9.99
N ILE A 136 9.78 -11.30 -10.82
CA ILE A 136 10.03 -11.29 -12.26
C ILE A 136 9.64 -9.93 -12.86
N LEU A 137 8.49 -9.37 -12.48
CA LEU A 137 8.04 -8.06 -12.96
C LEU A 137 9.02 -6.95 -12.56
N GLU A 138 9.51 -6.96 -11.32
CA GLU A 138 10.56 -6.05 -10.84
C GLU A 138 11.84 -6.19 -11.68
N SER A 139 12.28 -7.42 -11.95
CA SER A 139 13.45 -7.68 -12.80
C SER A 139 13.29 -7.17 -14.25
N LEU A 140 12.04 -7.05 -14.71
CA LEU A 140 11.66 -6.50 -16.01
C LEU A 140 11.40 -4.99 -15.97
N ASN A 141 11.82 -4.30 -14.89
CA ASN A 141 11.60 -2.88 -14.65
C ASN A 141 10.11 -2.49 -14.75
N ALA A 142 9.21 -3.29 -14.20
CA ALA A 142 7.80 -2.92 -14.06
C ALA A 142 7.67 -1.69 -13.15
N SER A 143 6.82 -0.73 -13.54
CA SER A 143 6.51 0.42 -12.68
C SER A 143 5.64 0.01 -11.49
N ASP A 144 5.59 0.84 -10.45
CA ASP A 144 4.69 0.62 -9.29
C ASP A 144 3.22 0.42 -9.73
N GLU A 145 2.77 1.16 -10.74
CA GLU A 145 1.44 0.99 -11.33
C GLU A 145 1.23 -0.37 -12.02
N GLU A 146 2.28 -0.93 -12.62
CA GLU A 146 2.24 -2.26 -13.24
C GLU A 146 2.17 -3.34 -12.18
N LEU A 147 2.99 -3.24 -11.13
CA LEU A 147 2.93 -4.13 -9.97
C LEU A 147 1.54 -4.06 -9.28
N LEU A 148 1.04 -2.84 -9.05
CA LEU A 148 -0.27 -2.57 -8.45
C LEU A 148 -1.42 -3.22 -9.23
N LEU A 149 -1.36 -3.20 -10.56
CA LEU A 149 -2.45 -3.68 -11.40
C LEU A 149 -2.27 -5.10 -11.90
N PHE A 150 -1.11 -5.74 -11.68
CA PHE A 150 -0.84 -7.07 -12.22
C PHE A 150 -1.87 -8.10 -11.76
N GLU A 151 -2.02 -8.32 -10.46
CA GLU A 151 -3.00 -9.28 -9.94
C GLU A 151 -4.45 -8.93 -10.31
N PRO A 152 -4.99 -7.73 -10.00
CA PRO A 152 -6.40 -7.44 -10.26
C PRO A 152 -6.73 -7.40 -11.76
N TYR A 153 -5.80 -6.93 -12.59
CA TYR A 153 -6.08 -6.73 -14.02
C TYR A 153 -5.71 -7.94 -14.89
N ILE A 154 -4.67 -8.70 -14.52
CA ILE A 154 -4.19 -9.84 -15.31
C ILE A 154 -4.66 -11.18 -14.73
N ILE A 155 -4.55 -11.38 -13.41
CA ILE A 155 -4.92 -12.65 -12.77
C ILE A 155 -6.43 -12.71 -12.54
N ASN A 156 -6.99 -11.68 -11.90
CA ASN A 156 -8.41 -11.65 -11.53
C ASN A 156 -9.31 -11.13 -12.67
N GLY A 157 -8.73 -10.62 -13.75
CA GLY A 157 -9.45 -10.21 -14.96
C GLY A 157 -10.46 -9.08 -14.75
N MET A 158 -10.21 -8.18 -13.78
CA MET A 158 -11.13 -7.07 -13.49
C MET A 158 -11.35 -6.16 -14.70
N LYS A 159 -12.58 -5.64 -14.83
CA LYS A 159 -12.93 -4.74 -15.93
C LYS A 159 -12.27 -3.38 -15.72
N ARG A 160 -11.96 -2.70 -16.83
CA ARG A 160 -11.38 -1.34 -16.80
C ARG A 160 -12.23 -0.38 -15.98
N SER A 161 -13.54 -0.37 -16.17
CA SER A 161 -14.47 0.49 -15.40
C SER A 161 -14.29 0.33 -13.89
N ASP A 162 -14.13 -0.91 -13.45
CA ASP A 162 -14.03 -1.26 -12.04
C ASP A 162 -12.66 -0.83 -11.51
N LEU A 163 -11.61 -0.99 -12.32
CA LEU A 163 -10.26 -0.50 -12.02
C LEU A 163 -10.17 1.03 -12.01
N GLU A 164 -10.87 1.73 -12.91
CA GLU A 164 -10.94 3.20 -12.91
C GLU A 164 -11.59 3.69 -11.61
N GLN A 165 -12.69 3.06 -11.20
CA GLN A 165 -13.40 3.40 -9.97
C GLN A 165 -12.58 3.08 -8.71
N LEU A 166 -11.89 1.93 -8.71
CA LEU A 166 -11.13 1.43 -7.58
C LEU A 166 -9.82 2.19 -7.39
N PHE A 167 -9.08 2.42 -8.48
CA PHE A 167 -7.73 2.99 -8.45
C PHE A 167 -7.67 4.47 -8.85
N GLY A 168 -8.73 5.04 -9.42
CA GLY A 168 -8.75 6.43 -9.90
C GLY A 168 -7.81 6.69 -11.07
N ILE A 169 -7.37 5.63 -11.74
CA ILE A 169 -6.49 5.67 -12.92
C ILE A 169 -7.39 5.80 -14.14
N SER A 170 -7.05 6.67 -15.09
CA SER A 170 -7.88 6.85 -16.29
C SER A 170 -7.90 5.59 -17.18
N ALA A 171 -8.98 5.36 -17.93
CA ALA A 171 -9.07 4.26 -18.91
C ALA A 171 -7.88 4.23 -19.88
N LYS A 172 -7.37 5.42 -20.24
CA LYS A 172 -6.21 5.57 -21.11
C LYS A 172 -4.93 5.06 -20.43
N GLU A 173 -4.71 5.43 -19.18
CA GLU A 173 -3.57 4.94 -18.39
C GLU A 173 -3.68 3.44 -18.10
N LEU A 174 -4.86 2.94 -17.72
CA LEU A 174 -5.10 1.50 -17.57
C LEU A 174 -4.79 0.74 -18.86
N THR A 175 -5.18 1.28 -20.01
CA THR A 175 -4.86 0.67 -21.32
C THR A 175 -3.35 0.63 -21.55
N ASN A 176 -2.63 1.68 -21.18
CA ASN A 176 -1.17 1.73 -21.32
C ASN A 176 -0.48 0.76 -20.36
N ILE A 177 -0.91 0.72 -19.09
CA ILE A 177 -0.39 -0.20 -18.08
C ILE A 177 -0.63 -1.64 -18.52
N LYS A 178 -1.85 -1.98 -18.99
CA LYS A 178 -2.16 -3.30 -19.54
C LYS A 178 -1.24 -3.66 -20.71
N LYS A 179 -1.00 -2.75 -21.66
CA LYS A 179 -0.07 -3.02 -22.77
C LYS A 179 1.36 -3.30 -22.29
N ARG A 180 1.82 -2.63 -21.23
CA ARG A 180 3.15 -2.89 -20.66
C ARG A 180 3.19 -4.23 -19.95
N LEU A 181 2.16 -4.58 -19.17
CA LEU A 181 2.00 -5.87 -18.53
C LEU A 181 1.90 -7.02 -19.55
N ASP A 182 1.07 -6.88 -20.58
CA ASP A 182 0.87 -7.91 -21.62
C ASP A 182 2.17 -8.28 -22.34
N ARG A 183 3.14 -7.35 -22.44
CA ARG A 183 4.48 -7.63 -23.00
C ARG A 183 5.37 -8.45 -22.06
N LYS A 184 5.15 -8.35 -20.75
CA LYS A 184 5.91 -9.05 -19.70
C LYS A 184 5.32 -10.44 -19.39
N ILE A 185 4.01 -10.63 -19.59
CA ILE A 185 3.31 -11.91 -19.34
C ILE A 185 3.97 -13.13 -19.98
N PRO A 186 4.41 -13.12 -21.27
CA PRO A 186 5.02 -14.30 -21.87
C PRO A 186 6.30 -14.75 -21.16
N ILE A 187 7.05 -13.80 -20.59
CA ILE A 187 8.28 -14.07 -19.84
C ILE A 187 7.94 -14.71 -18.50
N ILE A 188 6.95 -14.16 -17.78
CA ILE A 188 6.44 -14.72 -16.52
C ILE A 188 5.93 -16.16 -16.75
N GLN A 189 5.11 -16.37 -17.77
CA GLN A 189 4.59 -17.69 -18.11
C GLN A 189 5.68 -18.71 -18.46
N LYS A 190 6.78 -18.27 -19.08
CA LYS A 190 7.92 -19.13 -19.37
C LYS A 190 8.63 -19.54 -18.08
N HIS A 191 8.88 -18.60 -17.17
CA HIS A 191 9.56 -18.86 -15.90
C HIS A 191 8.74 -19.77 -14.98
N LEU A 192 7.43 -19.53 -14.88
CA LEU A 192 6.53 -20.39 -14.10
C LEU A 192 6.46 -21.83 -14.63
N LYS A 193 6.63 -22.04 -15.95
CA LYS A 193 6.74 -23.37 -16.54
C LYS A 193 8.06 -24.06 -16.25
N GLU A 194 9.13 -23.29 -16.08
CA GLU A 194 10.45 -23.80 -15.69
C GLU A 194 10.49 -24.22 -14.22
N LEU A 195 9.76 -23.52 -13.34
CA LEU A 195 9.60 -23.86 -11.92
C LEU A 195 8.77 -25.11 -11.65
N ARG A 196 7.90 -25.49 -12.60
CA ARG A 196 7.05 -26.70 -12.52
C ARG A 196 7.66 -27.95 -13.16
N LYS A 197 8.92 -27.88 -13.60
CA LYS A 197 9.70 -29.01 -14.11
C LYS A 197 10.62 -29.56 -13.03
#